data_AF-A0A1Z9PHV0-F1
#
_entry.id   AF-A0A1Z9PHV0-F1
#
_cell.length_a   1.000
_cell.length_b   1.000
_cell.length_c   1.000
_cell.angle_alpha   90.00
_cell.angle_beta   90.00
_cell.angle_gamma   90.00
#
_symmetry.space_group_name_H-M   'P 1'
#
loop_
_entity.id
_entity.type
_entity.pdbx_description
1 polymer ?
#
loop_
_entity_poly.entity_id
_entity_poly.type
_entity_poly.pdbx_seq_one_letter_code
_entity_poly.pdbx_strand_id
1 'polypeptide(L)'
;MNAKKIKQYILRVKHSFIEETDENRRMLDIYMKHIDGTATDNEIKKANHQLKQVLRSFGLGILLILPFSPISIPYVLKKAKDLEIDLIPDWYKALRKEEDSLE
;
A
#
# COMPACT_ATOMS: atom_id res chain seq x y z
N MET A 1 -2.06 22.42 -2.46
CA MET A 1 -2.87 21.29 -3.01
C MET A 1 -4.12 21.14 -2.14
N ASN A 2 -5.33 21.13 -2.69
CA ASN A 2 -6.59 21.11 -1.91
C ASN A 2 -6.83 19.71 -1.27
N ALA A 3 -7.24 19.66 0.00
CA ALA A 3 -7.56 18.43 0.75
C ALA A 3 -8.54 17.50 0.03
N LYS A 4 -9.52 18.05 -0.70
CA LYS A 4 -10.46 17.27 -1.53
C LYS A 4 -9.74 16.49 -2.63
N LYS A 5 -8.73 17.09 -3.26
CA LYS A 5 -7.95 16.45 -4.33
C LYS A 5 -7.05 15.34 -3.77
N ILE A 6 -6.47 15.56 -2.58
CA ILE A 6 -5.69 14.55 -1.85
C ILE A 6 -6.57 13.34 -1.52
N LYS A 7 -7.76 13.56 -0.94
CA LYS A 7 -8.72 12.49 -0.63
C LYS A 7 -9.08 11.65 -1.86
N GLN A 8 -9.30 12.29 -3.01
CA GLN A 8 -9.61 11.59 -4.26
C GLN A 8 -8.45 10.69 -4.74
N TYR A 9 -7.20 11.14 -4.61
CA TYR A 9 -6.05 10.27 -4.93
C TYR A 9 -5.95 9.08 -3.99
N ILE A 10 -6.16 9.30 -2.68
CA ILE A 10 -6.11 8.23 -1.69
C ILE A 10 -7.20 7.18 -1.97
N LEU A 11 -8.42 7.60 -2.32
CA LEU A 11 -9.50 6.67 -2.69
C LEU A 11 -9.18 5.84 -3.94
N ARG A 12 -8.55 6.45 -4.95
CA ARG A 12 -8.11 5.71 -6.14
C ARG A 12 -7.03 4.68 -5.81
N VAL A 13 -6.08 5.04 -4.95
CA VAL A 13 -5.06 4.10 -4.46
C VAL A 13 -5.71 2.95 -3.71
N LYS A 14 -6.68 3.22 -2.82
CA LYS A 14 -7.48 2.17 -2.16
C LYS A 14 -8.10 1.21 -3.18
N HIS A 15 -8.73 1.74 -4.23
CA HIS A 15 -9.34 0.91 -5.27
C HIS A 15 -8.34 0.06 -6.06
N SER A 16 -7.09 0.51 -6.19
CA SER A 16 -6.05 -0.28 -6.86
C SER A 16 -5.64 -1.53 -6.09
N PHE A 17 -5.90 -1.59 -4.78
CA PHE A 17 -5.62 -2.75 -3.94
C PHE A 17 -6.82 -3.71 -3.78
N ILE A 18 -7.84 -3.59 -4.63
CA ILE A 18 -9.03 -4.45 -4.59
C ILE A 18 -8.71 -5.88 -5.03
N GLU A 19 -7.79 -6.06 -5.98
CA GLU A 19 -7.43 -7.39 -6.48
C GLU A 19 -6.56 -8.14 -5.47
N GLU A 20 -7.10 -9.26 -4.99
CA GLU A 20 -6.37 -10.23 -4.18
C GLU A 20 -5.51 -11.11 -5.09
N THR A 21 -4.20 -10.89 -5.07
CA THR A 21 -3.21 -11.74 -5.75
C THR A 21 -2.08 -12.06 -4.77
N ASP A 22 -1.35 -13.14 -5.03
CA ASP A 22 -0.19 -13.53 -4.21
C ASP A 22 0.88 -12.44 -4.15
N GLU A 23 1.11 -11.73 -5.26
CA GLU A 23 2.05 -10.61 -5.32
C GLU A 23 1.56 -9.43 -4.50
N ASN A 24 0.26 -9.11 -4.55
CA ASN A 24 -0.33 -8.01 -3.77
C ASN A 24 -0.30 -8.32 -2.28
N ARG A 25 -0.60 -9.57 -1.88
CA ARG A 25 -0.46 -10.03 -0.49
C ARG A 25 0.98 -9.90 -0.01
N ARG A 26 1.93 -10.46 -0.76
CA ARG A 26 3.36 -10.41 -0.40
C ARG A 26 3.92 -9.00 -0.33
N MET A 27 3.46 -8.11 -1.21
CA MET A 27 3.77 -6.69 -1.16
C MET A 27 3.29 -6.04 0.14
N LEU A 28 2.03 -6.29 0.55
CA LEU A 28 1.47 -5.74 1.79
C LEU A 28 2.18 -6.28 3.03
N ASP A 29 2.53 -7.57 3.06
CA ASP A 29 3.30 -8.18 4.15
C ASP A 29 4.67 -7.55 4.33
N ILE A 30 5.37 -7.29 3.22
CA ILE A 30 6.67 -6.61 3.26
C ILE A 30 6.52 -5.18 3.78
N TYR A 31 5.43 -4.47 3.46
CA TYR A 31 5.19 -3.14 4.04
C TYR A 31 4.87 -3.18 5.53
N MET A 32 4.18 -4.22 6.02
CA MET A 32 4.01 -4.41 7.47
C MET A 32 5.34 -4.69 8.15
N LYS A 33 6.14 -5.62 7.62
CA LYS A 33 7.51 -5.87 8.11
C LYS A 33 8.38 -4.61 8.12
N HIS A 34 8.20 -3.73 7.13
CA HIS A 34 8.92 -2.45 7.08
C HIS A 34 8.51 -1.50 8.21
N ILE A 35 7.21 -1.41 8.49
CA ILE A 35 6.67 -0.62 9.61
C ILE A 35 7.22 -1.16 10.94
N ASP A 36 7.32 -2.48 11.06
CA ASP A 36 7.85 -3.18 12.22
C ASP A 36 9.41 -3.15 12.29
N GLY A 37 10.08 -2.57 11.29
CA GLY A 37 11.54 -2.46 11.23
C GLY A 37 12.29 -3.76 10.91
N THR A 38 11.60 -4.78 10.41
CA THR A 38 12.15 -6.12 10.16
C THR A 38 12.36 -6.46 8.69
N ALA A 39 11.91 -5.61 7.76
CA ALA A 39 12.09 -5.83 6.32
C ALA A 39 13.50 -5.47 5.83
N THR A 40 14.03 -6.28 4.91
CA THR A 40 15.31 -6.00 4.22
C THR A 40 15.13 -5.05 3.03
N ASP A 41 16.19 -4.32 2.66
CA ASP A 41 16.19 -3.42 1.50
C ASP A 41 15.74 -4.09 0.19
N ASN A 42 16.09 -5.36 0.00
CA ASN A 42 15.70 -6.12 -1.17
C ASN A 42 14.21 -6.45 -1.19
N GLU A 43 13.63 -6.80 -0.04
CA GLU A 43 12.19 -7.00 0.09
C GLU A 43 11.44 -5.70 -0.21
N ILE A 44 11.89 -4.57 0.35
CA ILE A 44 11.32 -3.26 0.07
C ILE A 44 11.37 -2.94 -1.42
N LYS A 45 12.48 -3.20 -2.10
CA LYS A 45 12.59 -2.99 -3.56
C LYS A 45 11.57 -3.83 -4.34
N LYS A 46 11.34 -5.09 -3.95
CA LYS A 46 10.35 -5.98 -4.58
C LYS A 46 8.92 -5.49 -4.36
N ALA A 47 8.55 -5.15 -3.13
CA ALA A 47 7.22 -4.62 -2.82
C ALA A 47 6.94 -3.33 -3.61
N ASN A 48 7.93 -2.44 -3.69
CA ASN A 48 7.82 -1.21 -4.47
C ASN A 48 7.71 -1.44 -5.99
N HIS A 49 8.27 -2.53 -6.51
CA HIS A 49 8.05 -2.93 -7.89
C HIS A 49 6.60 -3.34 -8.12
N GLN A 50 6.07 -4.20 -7.25
CA GLN A 50 4.67 -4.64 -7.33
C GLN A 50 3.70 -3.46 -7.21
N LEU A 51 3.93 -2.53 -6.27
CA LEU A 51 3.06 -1.35 -6.17
C LEU A 51 3.03 -0.56 -7.49
N LYS A 52 4.18 -0.38 -8.15
CA LYS A 52 4.24 0.33 -9.43
C LYS A 52 3.37 -0.37 -10.48
N GLN A 53 3.33 -1.69 -10.49
CA GLN A 53 2.47 -2.46 -11.38
C GLN A 53 0.99 -2.25 -11.04
N VAL A 54 0.62 -2.37 -9.76
CA VAL A 54 -0.74 -2.08 -9.27
C VAL A 54 -1.20 -0.68 -9.69
N LEU A 55 -0.40 0.36 -9.42
CA LEU A 55 -0.76 1.72 -9.80
C LEU A 55 -0.87 1.93 -11.32
N ARG A 56 -0.06 1.23 -12.13
CA ARG A 56 -0.18 1.28 -13.59
C ARG A 56 -1.47 0.65 -14.08
N SER A 57 -1.80 -0.55 -13.60
CA SER A 57 -3.00 -1.31 -14.02
C SER A 57 -4.30 -0.53 -13.74
N PHE A 58 -4.31 0.32 -12.72
CA PHE A 58 -5.46 1.14 -12.34
C PHE A 58 -5.43 2.59 -12.88
N GLY A 59 -4.56 2.89 -13.86
CA GLY A 59 -4.50 4.20 -14.51
C GLY A 59 -3.91 5.32 -13.65
N LEU A 60 -3.18 4.97 -12.59
CA LEU A 60 -2.55 5.90 -11.64
C LEU A 60 -1.07 6.16 -11.96
N GLY A 61 -0.66 5.97 -13.20
CA GLY A 61 0.74 6.16 -13.65
C GLY A 61 1.33 7.55 -13.34
N ILE A 62 0.50 8.59 -13.26
CA ILE A 62 0.93 9.94 -12.85
C ILE A 62 1.51 9.97 -11.42
N LEU A 63 1.05 9.09 -10.53
CA LEU A 63 1.56 8.98 -9.15
C LEU A 63 2.99 8.42 -9.11
N LEU A 64 3.44 7.74 -10.17
CA LEU A 64 4.80 7.19 -10.27
C LEU A 64 5.86 8.23 -10.66
N ILE A 65 5.43 9.34 -11.25
CA ILE A 65 6.29 10.44 -11.74
C ILE A 65 6.48 11.50 -10.65
N LEU A 66 5.63 11.51 -9.62
CA LEU A 66 5.81 12.39 -8.47
C LEU A 66 7.19 12.13 -7.83
N PRO A 67 7.85 13.14 -7.22
CA PRO A 67 9.15 12.99 -6.52
C PRO A 67 9.10 12.09 -5.26
N PHE A 68 8.08 11.24 -5.17
CA PHE A 68 7.67 10.37 -4.09
C PHE A 68 7.89 8.88 -4.45
N SER A 69 9.01 8.53 -5.10
CA SER A 69 9.42 7.12 -5.25
C SER A 69 9.85 6.51 -3.88
N PRO A 70 10.20 5.21 -3.78
CA PRO A 70 9.78 4.15 -2.83
C PRO A 70 9.63 4.43 -1.30
N ILE A 71 10.04 5.59 -0.81
CA ILE A 71 9.94 6.03 0.59
C ILE A 71 8.53 6.53 0.94
N SER A 72 7.67 6.74 -0.06
CA SER A 72 6.40 7.45 0.16
C SER A 72 5.25 6.57 0.62
N ILE A 73 5.30 5.25 0.48
CA ILE A 73 4.18 4.37 0.84
C ILE A 73 4.00 4.28 2.35
N PRO A 74 5.05 4.06 3.16
CA PRO A 74 4.91 4.14 4.61
C PRO A 74 4.38 5.51 5.06
N TYR A 75 4.82 6.58 4.37
CA TYR A 75 4.32 7.93 4.60
C TYR A 75 2.84 8.11 4.20
N VAL A 76 2.41 7.55 3.07
CA VAL A 76 1.02 7.57 2.60
C VAL A 76 0.13 6.71 3.49
N LEU A 77 0.58 5.53 3.91
CA LEU A 77 -0.12 4.69 4.89
C LEU A 77 -0.29 5.42 6.22
N LYS A 78 0.78 6.06 6.72
CA LYS A 78 0.73 6.90 7.92
C LYS A 78 -0.22 8.09 7.76
N LYS A 79 -0.16 8.81 6.63
CA LYS A 79 -1.04 9.96 6.36
C LYS A 79 -2.49 9.56 6.13
N ALA A 80 -2.75 8.39 5.54
CA ALA A 80 -4.08 7.83 5.38
C ALA A 80 -4.69 7.52 6.76
N LYS A 81 -3.90 6.92 7.67
CA LYS A 81 -4.28 6.74 9.08
C LYS A 81 -4.59 8.08 9.77
N ASP A 82 -3.74 9.10 9.61
CA ASP A 82 -3.97 10.45 10.15
C ASP A 82 -5.25 11.11 9.61
N LEU A 83 -5.71 10.69 8.42
CA LEU A 83 -6.90 11.21 7.75
C LEU A 83 -8.12 10.29 7.89
N GLU A 84 -8.03 9.25 8.74
CA GLU A 84 -9.06 8.22 8.94
C GLU A 84 -9.47 7.49 7.65
N ILE A 85 -8.56 7.43 6.67
CA ILE A 85 -8.75 6.70 5.43
C ILE A 85 -8.09 5.34 5.55
N ASP A 86 -8.93 4.32 5.58
CA ASP A 86 -8.52 2.94 5.63
C ASP A 86 -8.05 2.44 4.26
N LEU A 87 -6.72 2.47 4.07
CA LEU A 87 -6.05 2.10 2.83
C LEU A 87 -5.78 0.60 2.70
N ILE A 88 -5.74 -0.11 3.82
CA ILE A 88 -5.51 -1.56 3.83
C ILE A 88 -6.84 -2.24 3.46
N PRO A 89 -6.85 -3.10 2.44
CA PRO A 89 -8.09 -3.72 2.00
C PRO A 89 -8.60 -4.77 3.00
N ASP A 90 -9.92 -4.96 3.06
CA ASP A 90 -10.57 -5.80 4.06
C ASP A 90 -10.15 -7.28 3.97
N TRP A 91 -9.90 -7.79 2.76
CA TRP A 91 -9.40 -9.15 2.54
C TRP A 91 -8.06 -9.38 3.24
N TYR A 92 -7.16 -8.39 3.20
CA TYR A 92 -5.85 -8.48 3.84
C TYR A 92 -5.97 -8.50 5.37
N LYS A 93 -6.94 -7.75 5.92
CA LYS A 93 -7.19 -7.73 7.36
C LYS A 93 -7.81 -9.03 7.87
N ALA A 94 -8.75 -9.59 7.12
CA ALA A 94 -9.33 -10.89 7.42
C ALA A 94 -8.23 -11.96 7.48
N LEU A 95 -7.35 -11.96 6.47
CA LEU A 95 -6.23 -12.88 6.37
C LEU A 95 -5.25 -12.77 7.54
N ARG A 96 -4.83 -11.55 7.93
CA ARG A 96 -3.98 -11.36 9.11
C ARG A 96 -4.66 -11.80 10.41
N LYS A 97 -5.95 -11.52 10.56
CA LYS A 97 -6.71 -11.93 11.75
C LYS A 97 -6.80 -13.45 11.86
N GLU A 98 -6.89 -14.16 10.72
CA GLU A 98 -6.82 -15.62 10.68
C GLU A 98 -5.44 -16.13 11.07
N GLU A 99 -4.35 -15.57 10.53
CA GLU A 99 -2.96 -15.93 10.92
C GLU A 99 -2.72 -15.72 12.42
N ASP A 100 -3.10 -14.56 12.97
CA ASP A 100 -2.97 -14.23 14.40
C ASP A 100 -3.83 -15.15 15.31
N SER A 101 -4.86 -15.81 14.76
CA SER A 101 -5.72 -16.74 15.50
C SER A 101 -5.25 -18.19 15.48
N LEU A 102 -4.25 -18.49 14.63
CA LEU A 102 -3.65 -19.82 14.46
C LEU A 102 -2.31 -19.97 15.21
N GLU A 103 -1.76 -18.87 15.76
CA GLU A 103 -0.62 -18.84 16.69
C GLU A 103 -1.06 -18.90 18.16
#